data_AF-A0A6P2XU43-F1
#
_entry.id   AF-A0A6P2XU43-F1
#
_cell.length_a   1.000
_cell.length_b   1.000
_cell.length_c   1.000
_cell.angle_alpha   90.00
_cell.angle_beta   90.00
_cell.angle_gamma   90.00
#
_symmetry.space_group_name_H-M   'P 1'
#
loop_
_entity.id
_entity.type
_entity.pdbx_description
1 polymer ?
#
loop_
_entity_poly.entity_id
_entity_poly.type
_entity_poly.pdbx_seq_one_letter_code
_entity_poly.pdbx_strand_id
1 'polypeptide(L)'
;MTRRSQRDGALDIALVRQLQLQQAISRAAQARAALDIERVRQRQVDAEHDAHLAAWHGAATSDRLSPALLANCAAALVAVSAQRDAALRRVDARTAELAAVREVLQQRDRLAEAADRQALHVEKQHRAALDERRMTELEIRVALSGGNR
;
A
#
# COMPACT_ATOMS: atom_id res chain seq x y z
N MET A 1 38.13 1.66 8.35
CA MET A 1 37.25 2.17 7.28
C MET A 1 37.36 3.69 7.19
N THR A 2 37.52 4.25 6.00
CA THR A 2 37.63 5.71 5.80
C THR A 2 36.24 6.36 5.71
N ARG A 3 36.11 7.64 6.10
CA ARG A 3 34.84 8.41 5.99
C ARG A 3 34.25 8.40 4.58
N ARG A 4 35.08 8.28 3.55
CA ARG A 4 34.68 8.20 2.14
C ARG A 4 33.95 6.89 1.83
N SER A 5 34.49 5.75 2.29
CA SER A 5 33.86 4.43 2.13
C SER A 5 32.52 4.31 2.87
N GLN A 6 32.37 4.97 4.02
CA GLN A 6 31.08 5.02 4.75
C GLN A 6 30.03 5.86 4.01
N ARG A 7 30.44 6.98 3.40
CA ARG A 7 29.55 7.85 2.61
C ARG A 7 29.05 7.15 1.35
N ASP A 8 29.94 6.45 0.64
CA ASP A 8 29.59 5.73 -0.58
C ASP A 8 28.58 4.60 -0.28
N GLY A 9 28.82 3.81 0.78
CA GLY A 9 27.86 2.79 1.23
C GLY A 9 26.50 3.35 1.67
N ALA A 10 26.47 4.54 2.29
CA ALA A 10 25.22 5.20 2.65
C ALA A 10 24.42 5.67 1.43
N LEU A 11 25.10 6.14 0.38
CA LEU A 11 24.47 6.55 -0.88
C LEU A 11 23.88 5.33 -1.62
N ASP A 12 24.59 4.21 -1.67
CA ASP A 12 24.10 2.98 -2.28
C ASP A 12 22.84 2.46 -1.57
N ILE A 13 22.84 2.46 -0.23
CA ILE A 13 21.67 2.08 0.57
C ILE A 13 20.49 3.01 0.32
N ALA A 14 20.72 4.33 0.21
CA ALA A 14 19.68 5.30 -0.08
C ALA A 14 19.07 5.08 -1.48
N LEU A 15 19.91 4.81 -2.48
CA LEU A 15 19.47 4.51 -3.84
C LEU A 15 18.61 3.23 -3.88
N VAL A 16 19.04 2.15 -3.22
CA VAL A 16 18.27 0.89 -3.15
C VAL A 16 16.91 1.14 -2.50
N ARG A 17 16.85 1.91 -1.41
CA ARG A 17 15.59 2.24 -0.74
C ARG A 17 14.66 3.06 -1.65
N GLN A 18 15.20 4.01 -2.40
CA GLN A 18 14.42 4.82 -3.35
C GLN A 18 13.85 3.96 -4.48
N LEU A 19 14.64 3.03 -5.03
CA LEU A 19 14.17 2.10 -6.06
C LEU A 19 13.08 1.17 -5.52
N GLN A 20 13.25 0.63 -4.32
CA GLN A 20 12.23 -0.19 -3.65
C GLN A 20 10.94 0.60 -3.40
N LEU A 21 11.04 1.89 -3.02
CA LEU A 21 9.91 2.79 -2.87
C LEU A 21 9.15 2.96 -4.19
N GLN A 22 9.84 3.29 -5.27
CA GLN A 22 9.24 3.44 -6.60
C GLN A 22 8.55 2.16 -7.07
N GLN A 23 9.20 1.00 -6.86
CA GLN A 23 8.62 -0.29 -7.22
C GLN A 23 7.33 -0.57 -6.41
N ALA A 24 7.33 -0.28 -5.12
CA ALA A 24 6.16 -0.49 -4.27
C ALA A 24 4.99 0.45 -4.64
N ILE A 25 5.27 1.72 -4.97
CA ILE A 25 4.26 2.65 -5.49
C ILE A 25 3.69 2.15 -6.82
N SER A 26 4.55 1.69 -7.74
CA SER A 26 4.11 1.12 -9.02
C SER A 26 3.21 -0.10 -8.81
N ARG A 27 3.56 -1.00 -7.86
CA ARG A 27 2.72 -2.15 -7.52
C ARG A 27 1.36 -1.74 -6.97
N ALA A 28 1.31 -0.71 -6.12
CA ALA A 28 0.05 -0.18 -5.59
C ALA A 28 -0.83 0.42 -6.70
N ALA A 29 -0.22 1.15 -7.65
CA ALA A 29 -0.92 1.70 -8.80
C ALA A 29 -1.47 0.58 -9.71
N GLN A 30 -0.68 -0.46 -9.96
CA GLN A 30 -1.11 -1.63 -10.73
C GLN A 30 -2.26 -2.38 -10.05
N ALA A 31 -2.17 -2.62 -8.74
CA ALA A 31 -3.24 -3.27 -7.98
C ALA A 31 -4.53 -2.44 -8.01
N ARG A 32 -4.42 -1.10 -7.93
CA ARG A 32 -5.56 -0.21 -8.06
C ARG A 32 -6.20 -0.26 -9.45
N ALA A 33 -5.40 -0.21 -10.51
CA ALA A 33 -5.89 -0.31 -11.87
C ALA A 33 -6.60 -1.65 -12.12
N ALA A 34 -6.06 -2.76 -11.61
CA ALA A 34 -6.70 -4.08 -11.70
C ALA A 34 -8.05 -4.11 -10.97
N LEU A 35 -8.14 -3.51 -9.77
CA LEU A 35 -9.41 -3.40 -9.04
C LEU A 35 -10.45 -2.56 -9.82
N ASP A 36 -10.02 -1.46 -10.43
CA ASP A 36 -10.92 -0.60 -11.20
C ASP A 36 -11.46 -1.33 -12.46
N ILE A 37 -10.64 -2.17 -13.11
CA ILE A 37 -11.09 -3.05 -14.20
C ILE A 37 -12.15 -4.05 -13.71
N GLU A 38 -11.92 -4.72 -12.59
CA GLU A 38 -12.91 -5.67 -12.05
C GLU A 38 -14.22 -4.98 -11.62
N ARG A 39 -14.16 -3.75 -11.11
CA ARG A 39 -15.36 -2.95 -10.81
C ARG A 39 -16.17 -2.60 -12.05
N VAL A 40 -15.49 -2.27 -13.16
CA VAL A 40 -16.17 -2.05 -14.44
C VAL A 40 -16.86 -3.32 -14.92
N ARG A 41 -16.16 -4.47 -14.84
CA ARG A 41 -16.75 -5.78 -15.18
C ARG A 41 -17.94 -6.12 -14.30
N GLN A 42 -17.86 -5.88 -13.00
CA GLN A 42 -18.95 -6.08 -12.07
C GLN A 42 -20.19 -5.27 -12.47
N ARG A 43 -20.02 -3.97 -12.74
CA ARG A 43 -21.13 -3.09 -13.17
C ARG A 43 -21.78 -3.58 -14.47
N GLN A 44 -20.98 -4.11 -15.40
CA GLN A 44 -21.51 -4.68 -16.63
C GLN A 44 -22.38 -5.90 -16.34
N VAL A 45 -21.90 -6.82 -15.49
CA VAL A 45 -22.67 -8.02 -15.11
C VAL A 45 -23.93 -7.65 -14.30
N ASP A 46 -23.86 -6.63 -13.45
CA ASP A 46 -25.02 -6.12 -12.73
C ASP A 46 -26.08 -5.55 -13.71
N ALA A 47 -25.64 -4.80 -14.73
CA ALA A 47 -26.54 -4.30 -15.77
C ALA A 47 -27.16 -5.42 -16.61
N GLU A 48 -26.39 -6.46 -16.94
CA GLU A 48 -26.89 -7.66 -17.63
C GLU A 48 -27.92 -8.41 -16.77
N HIS A 49 -27.67 -8.53 -15.46
CA HIS A 49 -28.61 -9.13 -14.51
C HIS A 49 -29.94 -8.37 -14.46
N ASP A 50 -29.89 -7.04 -14.35
CA ASP A 50 -31.08 -6.19 -14.32
C ASP A 50 -31.88 -6.28 -15.63
N ALA A 51 -31.19 -6.34 -16.77
CA ALA A 51 -31.83 -6.53 -18.07
C ALA A 51 -32.55 -7.89 -18.17
N HIS A 52 -31.92 -8.97 -17.69
CA HIS A 52 -32.54 -10.29 -17.65
C HIS A 52 -33.71 -10.37 -16.67
N LEU A 53 -33.63 -9.67 -15.54
CA LEU A 53 -34.75 -9.56 -14.59
C LEU A 53 -35.93 -8.83 -15.21
N ALA A 54 -35.68 -7.71 -15.90
CA ALA A 54 -36.72 -6.98 -16.61
C ALA A 54 -37.37 -7.83 -17.71
N ALA A 55 -36.56 -8.57 -18.49
CA ALA A 55 -37.06 -9.47 -19.52
C ALA A 55 -37.92 -10.61 -18.94
N TRP A 56 -37.51 -11.20 -17.81
CA TRP A 56 -38.29 -12.23 -17.13
C TRP A 56 -39.62 -11.69 -16.61
N HIS A 57 -39.62 -10.51 -15.97
CA HIS A 57 -40.86 -9.86 -15.51
C HIS A 57 -41.80 -9.52 -16.68
N GLY A 58 -41.26 -9.01 -17.80
CA GLY A 58 -42.03 -8.75 -19.01
C GLY A 58 -42.66 -10.02 -19.60
N ALA A 59 -41.91 -11.12 -19.65
CA ALA A 59 -42.44 -12.41 -20.10
C ALA A 59 -43.52 -12.97 -19.17
N ALA A 60 -43.34 -12.81 -17.85
CA ALA A 60 -44.28 -13.27 -16.83
C ALA A 60 -45.62 -12.51 -16.82
N THR A 61 -45.63 -11.27 -17.32
CA THR A 61 -46.82 -10.41 -17.33
C THR A 61 -47.51 -10.33 -18.70
N SER A 62 -46.93 -10.92 -19.75
CA SER A 62 -47.57 -10.93 -21.07
C SER A 62 -48.66 -11.99 -21.16
N ASP A 63 -49.77 -11.69 -21.84
CA ASP A 63 -50.88 -12.63 -22.09
C ASP A 63 -50.49 -13.90 -22.88
N ARG A 64 -49.23 -13.99 -23.36
CA ARG A 64 -48.67 -15.14 -24.08
C ARG A 64 -47.59 -15.85 -23.26
N LEU A 65 -47.97 -16.29 -22.06
CA LEU A 65 -47.15 -17.12 -21.17
C LEU A 65 -46.83 -18.47 -21.82
N SER A 66 -45.70 -18.57 -22.50
CA SER A 66 -45.12 -19.86 -22.90
C SER A 66 -44.28 -20.41 -21.74
N PRO A 67 -44.60 -21.62 -21.21
CA PRO A 67 -43.79 -22.25 -20.17
C PRO A 67 -42.32 -22.40 -20.55
N ALA A 68 -42.02 -22.63 -21.83
CA ALA A 68 -40.65 -22.73 -22.34
C ALA A 68 -39.92 -21.39 -22.26
N LEU A 69 -40.60 -20.27 -22.53
CA LEU A 69 -40.02 -18.92 -22.43
C LEU A 69 -39.68 -18.60 -20.96
N LEU A 70 -40.60 -18.88 -20.04
CA LEU A 70 -40.37 -18.68 -18.61
C LEU A 70 -39.20 -19.51 -18.08
N ALA A 71 -39.12 -20.79 -18.48
CA ALA A 71 -38.02 -21.67 -18.11
C ALA A 71 -36.67 -21.16 -18.64
N ASN A 72 -36.62 -20.68 -19.89
CA ASN A 72 -35.42 -20.11 -20.47
C ASN A 72 -34.99 -18.81 -19.77
N CYS A 73 -35.93 -17.91 -19.49
CA CYS A 73 -35.64 -16.67 -18.78
C CYS A 73 -35.17 -16.96 -17.33
N ALA A 74 -35.77 -17.93 -16.64
CA ALA A 74 -35.33 -18.36 -15.31
C ALA A 74 -33.92 -18.97 -15.33
N ALA A 75 -33.62 -19.83 -16.31
CA ALA A 75 -32.29 -20.41 -16.49
C ALA A 75 -31.23 -19.33 -16.77
N ALA A 76 -31.55 -18.35 -17.64
CA ALA A 76 -30.68 -17.21 -17.91
C ALA A 76 -30.41 -16.38 -16.65
N LEU A 77 -31.45 -16.11 -15.84
CA LEU A 77 -31.31 -15.41 -14.57
C LEU A 77 -30.40 -16.13 -13.58
N VAL A 78 -30.50 -17.45 -13.47
CA VAL A 78 -29.61 -18.25 -12.61
C VAL A 78 -28.17 -18.15 -13.09
N ALA A 79 -27.94 -18.29 -14.40
CA ALA A 79 -26.60 -18.20 -14.99
C ALA A 79 -25.95 -16.83 -14.73
N VAL A 80 -26.69 -15.74 -14.96
CA VAL A 80 -26.18 -14.37 -14.77
C VAL A 80 -26.01 -14.04 -13.28
N SER A 81 -26.86 -14.56 -12.40
CA SER A 81 -26.68 -14.42 -10.94
C SER A 81 -25.37 -15.08 -10.47
N ALA A 82 -25.05 -16.28 -10.98
CA ALA A 82 -23.78 -16.94 -10.67
C ALA A 82 -22.57 -16.15 -11.20
N GLN A 83 -22.69 -15.52 -12.37
CA GLN A 83 -21.66 -14.62 -12.90
C GLN A 83 -21.48 -13.38 -12.03
N ARG A 84 -22.58 -12.79 -11.53
CA ARG A 84 -22.54 -11.65 -10.60
C ARG A 84 -21.79 -12.00 -9.32
N ASP A 85 -22.12 -13.13 -8.71
CA ASP A 85 -21.46 -13.59 -7.49
C ASP A 85 -19.96 -13.87 -7.72
N ALA A 86 -19.61 -14.40 -8.90
CA ALA A 86 -18.22 -14.58 -9.29
C ALA A 86 -17.49 -13.23 -9.48
N ALA A 87 -18.15 -12.24 -10.09
CA ALA A 87 -17.60 -10.89 -10.26
C ALA A 87 -17.39 -10.18 -8.93
N LEU A 88 -18.36 -10.27 -8.01
CA LEU A 88 -18.25 -9.77 -6.63
C LEU A 88 -17.03 -10.36 -5.92
N ARG A 89 -16.87 -11.70 -5.93
CA ARG A 89 -15.71 -12.36 -5.33
C ARG A 89 -14.37 -11.90 -5.92
N ARG A 90 -14.30 -11.59 -7.23
CA ARG A 90 -13.08 -11.04 -7.86
C ARG A 90 -12.79 -9.64 -7.35
N VAL A 91 -13.79 -8.78 -7.23
CA VAL A 91 -13.65 -7.44 -6.66
C VAL A 91 -13.18 -7.50 -5.21
N ASP A 92 -13.75 -8.41 -4.41
CA ASP A 92 -13.31 -8.62 -3.02
C ASP A 92 -11.85 -9.05 -2.95
N ALA A 93 -11.45 -10.03 -3.77
CA ALA A 93 -10.06 -10.49 -3.85
C ALA A 93 -9.11 -9.34 -4.24
N ARG A 94 -9.44 -8.54 -5.27
CA ARG A 94 -8.62 -7.39 -5.67
C ARG A 94 -8.59 -6.27 -4.62
N THR A 95 -9.67 -6.12 -3.87
CA THR A 95 -9.73 -5.16 -2.76
C THR A 95 -8.79 -5.59 -1.63
N ALA A 96 -8.78 -6.88 -1.29
CA ALA A 96 -7.87 -7.45 -0.29
C ALA A 96 -6.40 -7.33 -0.73
N GLU A 97 -6.09 -7.62 -2.00
CA GLU A 97 -4.74 -7.42 -2.56
C GLU A 97 -4.27 -5.96 -2.44
N LEU A 98 -5.13 -5.00 -2.81
CA LEU A 98 -4.81 -3.58 -2.68
C LEU A 98 -4.59 -3.17 -1.22
N ALA A 99 -5.37 -3.72 -0.28
CA ALA A 99 -5.20 -3.49 1.14
C ALA A 99 -3.83 -4.00 1.62
N ALA A 100 -3.46 -5.24 1.26
CA ALA A 100 -2.15 -5.81 1.62
C ALA A 100 -0.98 -4.98 1.08
N VAL A 101 -1.05 -4.51 -0.18
CA VAL A 101 -0.01 -3.65 -0.75
C VAL A 101 0.10 -2.32 0.00
N ARG A 102 -1.02 -1.73 0.43
CA ARG A 102 -1.03 -0.51 1.23
C ARG A 102 -0.45 -0.72 2.62
N GLU A 103 -0.73 -1.84 3.27
CA GLU A 103 -0.15 -2.18 4.57
C GLU A 103 1.38 -2.28 4.49
N VAL A 104 1.89 -2.94 3.44
CA VAL A 104 3.35 -3.01 3.19
C VAL A 104 3.97 -1.63 3.03
N LEU A 105 3.32 -0.73 2.29
CA LEU A 105 3.77 0.66 2.13
C LEU A 105 3.79 1.40 3.47
N GLN A 106 2.70 1.32 4.25
CA GLN A 106 2.60 1.96 5.56
C GLN A 106 3.64 1.43 6.56
N GLN A 107 3.85 0.11 6.58
CA GLN A 107 4.87 -0.49 7.44
C GLN A 107 6.26 0.04 7.10
N ARG A 108 6.58 0.17 5.80
CA ARG A 108 7.85 0.75 5.37
C ARG A 108 7.98 2.20 5.80
N ASP A 109 6.94 3.01 5.63
CA ASP A 109 6.97 4.43 6.01
C ASP A 109 7.21 4.58 7.53
N ARG A 110 6.56 3.75 8.36
CA ARG A 110 6.82 3.69 9.81
C ARG A 110 8.27 3.30 10.13
N LEU A 111 8.85 2.35 9.39
CA LEU A 111 10.25 1.94 9.58
C LEU A 111 11.22 3.07 9.17
N ALA A 112 10.93 3.81 8.11
CA ALA A 112 11.71 4.97 7.70
C ALA A 112 11.69 6.06 8.79
N GLU A 113 10.51 6.41 9.29
CA GLU A 113 10.35 7.37 10.39
C GLU A 113 11.06 6.94 11.69
N ALA A 114 11.07 5.63 11.99
CA ALA A 114 11.79 5.10 13.15
C ALA A 114 13.31 5.22 12.97
N ALA A 115 13.82 4.94 11.76
CA ALA A 115 15.22 5.08 11.44
C ALA A 115 15.68 6.55 11.53
N ASP A 116 14.88 7.49 11.03
CA ASP A 116 15.18 8.93 11.10
C ASP A 116 15.22 9.43 12.56
N ARG A 117 14.26 8.98 13.39
CA ARG A 117 14.27 9.28 14.83
C ARG A 117 15.51 8.73 15.53
N GLN A 118 15.92 7.51 15.20
CA GLN A 118 17.12 6.91 15.78
C GLN A 118 18.39 7.66 15.36
N ALA A 119 18.51 8.03 14.07
CA ALA A 119 19.64 8.80 13.56
C ALA A 119 19.76 10.16 14.28
N LEU A 120 18.63 10.86 14.46
CA LEU A 120 18.57 12.11 15.22
C LEU A 120 18.99 11.92 16.68
N HIS A 121 18.58 10.82 17.31
CA HIS A 121 18.95 10.52 18.70
C HIS A 121 20.47 10.28 18.85
N VAL A 122 21.05 9.49 17.94
CA VAL A 122 22.49 9.22 17.90
C VAL A 122 23.29 10.50 17.67
N GLU A 123 22.82 11.38 16.76
CA GLU A 123 23.46 12.68 16.53
C GLU A 123 23.46 13.55 17.79
N LYS A 124 22.33 13.63 18.49
CA LYS A 124 22.22 14.38 19.76
C LYS A 124 23.16 13.84 20.83
N GLN A 125 23.21 12.51 21.00
CA GLN A 125 24.13 11.87 21.94
C GLN A 125 25.59 12.14 21.58
N HIS A 126 25.94 12.05 20.29
CA HIS A 126 27.29 12.32 19.83
C HIS A 126 27.70 13.78 20.10
N ARG A 127 26.79 14.72 19.85
CA ARG A 127 27.04 16.15 20.14
C ARG A 127 27.24 16.39 21.63
N ALA A 128 26.39 15.82 22.48
CA ALA A 128 26.54 15.92 23.93
C ALA A 128 27.89 15.37 24.42
N ALA A 129 28.32 14.21 23.89
CA ALA A 129 29.61 13.62 24.22
C ALA A 129 30.80 14.49 23.77
N LEU A 130 30.69 15.18 22.62
CA LEU A 130 31.72 16.13 22.18
C LEU A 130 31.77 17.38 23.08
N ASP A 131 30.62 17.89 23.49
CA ASP A 131 30.54 19.04 24.38
C ASP A 131 31.11 18.71 25.78
N GLU A 132 30.83 17.53 26.31
CA GLU A 132 31.42 17.03 27.57
C GLU A 132 32.95 16.88 27.49
N ARG A 133 33.46 16.35 26.37
CA ARG A 133 34.92 16.28 26.12
C ARG A 133 35.56 17.66 26.05
N ARG A 134 34.91 18.63 25.40
CA ARG A 134 35.41 20.02 25.36
C ARG A 134 35.43 20.64 26.75
N MET A 135 34.41 20.41 27.56
CA MET A 135 34.37 20.92 28.94
C MET A 135 35.49 20.33 29.80
N THR A 136 35.69 19.01 29.74
CA THR A 136 36.78 18.35 30.49
C THR A 136 38.16 18.82 30.03
N GLU A 137 38.38 18.99 28.72
CA GLU A 137 39.63 19.60 28.20
C GLU A 137 39.86 21.02 28.72
N LEU A 138 38.81 21.84 28.83
CA LEU A 138 38.89 23.19 29.38
C LEU A 138 39.21 23.18 30.88
N GLU A 139 38.56 22.32 31.66
CA GLU A 139 38.82 22.16 33.09
C GLU A 139 40.27 21.74 33.36
N ILE A 140 40.77 20.76 32.61
CA ILE A 140 42.18 20.33 32.69
C ILE A 140 43.12 21.49 32.38
N ARG A 141 42.85 22.26 31.32
CA ARG A 141 43.69 23.41 30.94
C ARG A 141 43.70 24.48 32.03
N VAL A 142 42.56 24.79 32.63
CA VAL A 142 42.45 25.76 33.74
C VAL A 142 43.22 25.26 34.96
N ALA A 143 43.09 23.99 35.34
CA ALA A 143 43.81 23.41 36.47
C ALA A 143 45.35 23.46 36.27
N LEU A 144 45.83 23.15 35.06
CA LEU A 144 47.25 23.19 34.74
C LEU A 144 47.83 24.63 34.65
N SER A 145 47.02 25.61 34.26
CA SER A 145 47.44 27.02 34.17
C SER A 145 47.32 27.78 35.50
N GLY A 146 46.49 27.30 36.44
CA GLY A 146 46.38 27.82 37.81
C GLY A 146 47.54 27.41 38.73
N GLY A 147 48.35 26.42 38.36
CA GLY A 147 49.52 25.96 39.12
C GLY A 147 50.83 26.75 38.90
N ASN A 148 50.81 27.79 38.05
CA ASN A 148 51.97 28.63 37.72
C ASN A 148 51.96 30.00 38.45
N ARG A 149 51.48 30.05 39.70
CA ARG A 149 51.65 31.20 40.58
C ARG A 149 52.38 30.80 41.85
#